data_AF-A0A2N2P489-F1
#
_entry.id   AF-A0A2N2P489-F1
#
_cell.length_a   1.000
_cell.length_b   1.000
_cell.length_c   1.000
_cell.angle_alpha   90.00
_cell.angle_beta   90.00
_cell.angle_gamma   90.00
#
_symmetry.space_group_name_H-M   'P 1'
#
loop_
_entity.id
_entity.type
_entity.pdbx_description
1 polymer ?
#
loop_
_entity_poly.entity_id
_entity_poly.type
_entity_poly.pdbx_seq_one_letter_code
_entity_poly.pdbx_strand_id
1 'polypeptide(L)'
;MEKRPENRGNQITGGLIILIIGVFFLLQRMSIVTFKNWWAVFILIPAISSLGNFFQDQNRERVFRFSQVSNILGILFPVSIACIFLFELSWQVYWPILVILAGFSMFLSGFIDSVEPVGRFVNQIRPWFLAWGGAVILLGIFFLLNNMNWFDLSSILTNWWGIPILVAATGGIISALQTARENPRFRLVVAANLFTSLVLAIPGILALTGVRLDLVGSILIIAIGIILIVSIISKK
;
A
#
# COMPACT_ATOMS: atom_id res chain seq x y z
N MET A 1 13.51 -49.12 6.29
CA MET A 1 12.22 -48.40 6.20
C MET A 1 12.31 -47.18 7.09
N GLU A 2 12.59 -46.02 6.50
CA GLU A 2 12.80 -44.76 7.21
C GLU A 2 11.43 -44.15 7.55
N LYS A 3 11.07 -44.10 8.84
CA LYS A 3 9.84 -43.46 9.31
C LYS A 3 10.01 -41.94 9.13
N ARG A 4 9.37 -41.39 8.11
CA ARG A 4 9.22 -39.93 7.97
C ARG A 4 8.51 -39.39 9.23
N PRO A 5 9.01 -38.32 9.87
CA PRO A 5 8.30 -37.71 10.98
C PRO A 5 6.97 -37.16 10.46
N GLU A 6 5.89 -37.73 10.98
CA GLU A 6 4.52 -37.34 10.69
C GLU A 6 4.32 -35.89 11.15
N ASN A 7 3.84 -35.06 10.23
CA ASN A 7 3.63 -33.64 10.39
C ASN A 7 2.44 -33.36 11.33
N ARG A 8 2.61 -33.65 12.63
CA ARG A 8 1.58 -33.55 13.68
C ARG A 8 1.03 -32.12 13.87
N GLY A 9 1.76 -31.11 13.42
CA GLY A 9 1.34 -29.70 13.50
C GLY A 9 0.11 -29.37 12.63
N ASN A 10 -0.07 -30.02 11.47
CA ASN A 10 -1.19 -29.71 10.58
C ASN A 10 -2.52 -30.34 11.03
N GLN A 11 -2.49 -31.48 11.72
CA GLN A 11 -3.72 -32.19 12.13
C GLN A 11 -4.38 -31.56 13.36
N ILE A 12 -3.60 -31.02 14.30
CA ILE A 12 -4.11 -30.32 15.49
C ILE A 12 -4.83 -29.03 15.08
N THR A 13 -4.35 -28.37 14.02
CA THR A 13 -4.92 -27.11 13.51
C THR A 13 -6.31 -27.32 12.88
N GLY A 14 -6.50 -28.39 12.09
CA GLY A 14 -7.79 -28.70 11.48
C GLY A 14 -8.88 -29.09 12.49
N GLY A 15 -8.53 -29.91 13.49
CA GLY A 15 -9.46 -30.32 14.55
C GLY A 15 -9.92 -29.14 15.42
N LEU A 16 -9.00 -28.22 15.73
CA LEU A 16 -9.32 -27.01 16.50
C LEU A 16 -10.28 -26.08 15.74
N ILE A 17 -10.08 -25.92 14.42
CA ILE A 17 -10.97 -25.13 13.57
C ILE A 17 -12.40 -25.70 13.60
N ILE A 18 -12.56 -27.01 13.45
CA ILE A 18 -13.88 -27.66 13.48
C ILE A 18 -14.55 -27.50 14.85
N LEU A 19 -13.78 -27.60 15.94
CA LEU A 19 -14.30 -27.39 17.30
C LEU A 19 -14.79 -25.95 17.49
N ILE A 20 -14.02 -24.95 17.04
CA ILE A 20 -14.42 -23.53 17.10
C ILE A 20 -15.68 -23.30 16.28
N ILE A 21 -15.79 -23.87 15.07
CA ILE A 21 -16.99 -23.79 14.24
C ILE A 21 -18.19 -24.39 14.98
N GLY A 22 -18.04 -25.59 15.55
CA GLY A 22 -19.12 -26.28 16.26
C GLY A 22 -19.63 -25.49 17.48
N VAL A 23 -18.72 -24.95 18.29
CA VAL A 23 -19.08 -24.09 19.44
C VAL A 23 -19.79 -22.81 18.97
N PHE A 24 -19.33 -22.21 17.87
CA PHE A 24 -19.93 -21.01 17.32
C PHE A 24 -21.37 -21.24 16.83
N PHE A 25 -21.61 -22.34 16.10
CA PHE A 25 -22.95 -22.73 15.66
C PHE A 25 -23.91 -22.99 16.84
N LEU A 26 -23.41 -23.59 17.92
CA LEU A 26 -24.18 -23.79 19.15
C LEU A 26 -24.58 -22.45 19.79
N LEU A 27 -23.63 -21.52 19.95
CA LEU A 27 -23.89 -20.20 20.52
C LEU A 27 -24.87 -19.37 19.70
N GLN A 28 -24.79 -19.47 18.37
CA GLN A 28 -25.74 -18.81 17.45
C GLN A 28 -27.15 -19.39 17.60
N ARG A 29 -27.27 -20.72 17.71
CA ARG A 29 -28.57 -21.38 17.91
C ARG A 29 -29.20 -21.05 19.25
N MET A 30 -28.40 -20.74 20.27
CA MET A 30 -28.86 -20.27 21.58
C MET A 30 -29.20 -18.78 21.62
N SER A 31 -29.07 -18.05 20.50
CA SER A 31 -29.30 -16.60 20.41
C SER A 31 -28.46 -15.75 21.39
N ILE A 32 -27.35 -16.30 21.90
CA ILE A 32 -26.44 -15.60 22.82
C ILE A 32 -25.58 -14.60 22.05
N VAL A 33 -25.29 -14.91 20.78
CA VAL A 33 -24.44 -14.09 19.89
C VAL A 33 -25.09 -14.03 18.50
N THR A 34 -25.50 -12.83 18.07
CA THR A 34 -26.10 -12.59 16.76
C THR A 34 -25.13 -11.85 15.84
N PHE A 35 -24.03 -12.49 15.45
CA PHE A 35 -23.21 -11.98 14.34
C PHE A 35 -23.80 -12.45 13.01
N LYS A 36 -24.31 -11.53 12.18
CA LYS A 36 -24.79 -11.88 10.84
C LYS A 36 -23.68 -12.42 9.95
N ASN A 37 -22.47 -11.86 10.09
CA ASN A 37 -21.31 -12.17 9.26
C ASN A 37 -20.26 -13.02 10.00
N TRP A 38 -20.68 -14.01 10.78
CA TRP A 38 -19.78 -14.88 11.52
C TRP A 38 -18.72 -15.59 10.68
N TRP A 39 -19.05 -15.87 9.42
CA TRP A 39 -18.14 -16.48 8.45
C TRP A 39 -16.87 -15.63 8.22
N ALA A 40 -16.90 -14.33 8.54
CA ALA A 40 -15.74 -13.46 8.45
C ALA A 40 -14.59 -13.86 9.39
N VAL A 41 -14.85 -14.68 10.43
CA VAL A 41 -13.77 -15.30 11.23
C VAL A 41 -12.85 -16.16 10.36
N PHE A 42 -13.35 -16.78 9.28
CA PHE A 42 -12.52 -17.57 8.37
C PHE A 42 -11.50 -16.72 7.61
N ILE A 43 -11.78 -15.43 7.42
CA ILE A 43 -10.84 -14.48 6.80
C ILE A 43 -9.59 -14.30 7.68
N LEU A 44 -9.68 -14.55 9.00
CA LEU A 44 -8.55 -14.44 9.92
C LEU A 44 -7.58 -15.63 9.87
N ILE A 45 -7.94 -16.75 9.24
CA ILE A 45 -7.07 -17.93 9.12
C ILE A 45 -5.69 -17.58 8.53
N PRO A 46 -5.58 -16.92 7.35
CA PRO A 46 -4.28 -16.49 6.82
C PRO A 46 -3.55 -15.51 7.75
N ALA A 47 -4.27 -14.63 8.46
CA ALA A 47 -3.67 -13.71 9.41
C ALA A 47 -3.01 -14.44 10.60
N ILE A 48 -3.61 -15.52 11.10
CA ILE A 48 -3.02 -16.36 12.16
C ILE A 48 -1.72 -17.01 11.66
N SER A 49 -1.69 -17.49 10.41
CA SER A 49 -0.48 -18.04 9.81
C SER A 49 0.63 -16.98 9.69
N SER A 50 0.31 -15.79 9.20
CA SER A 50 1.26 -14.67 9.11
C SER A 50 1.75 -14.20 10.48
N LEU A 51 0.91 -14.26 11.52
CA LEU A 51 1.28 -13.93 12.90
C LEU A 51 2.30 -14.92 13.47
N GLY A 52 2.12 -16.22 13.23
CA GLY A 52 3.09 -17.25 13.62
C GLY A 52 4.46 -17.04 12.97
N ASN A 53 4.48 -16.69 11.68
CA ASN A 53 5.72 -16.38 10.96
C ASN A 53 6.39 -15.11 11.48
N PHE A 54 5.60 -14.06 11.77
CA PHE A 54 6.10 -12.80 12.31
C PHE A 54 6.89 -13.00 13.62
N PHE A 55 6.36 -13.77 14.57
CA PHE A 55 7.04 -14.05 15.85
C PHE A 55 8.29 -14.93 15.68
N GLN A 56 8.31 -15.84 14.71
CA GLN A 56 9.49 -16.66 14.41
C GLN A 56 10.61 -15.84 13.77
N ASP A 57 10.25 -14.94 12.84
CA ASP A 57 11.20 -14.07 12.14
C ASP A 57 11.78 -13.00 13.08
N GLN A 58 10.98 -12.44 14.00
CA GLN A 58 11.41 -11.42 14.95
C GLN A 58 12.52 -11.90 15.89
N ASN A 59 12.50 -13.19 16.26
CA ASN A 59 13.52 -13.78 17.14
C ASN A 59 14.84 -14.10 16.43
N ARG A 60 14.88 -14.07 15.10
CA ARG A 60 16.04 -14.52 14.30
C ARG A 60 16.80 -13.39 13.60
N GLU A 61 16.18 -12.23 13.38
CA GLU A 61 16.74 -11.23 12.47
C GLU A 61 16.83 -9.82 13.06
N ARG A 62 18.01 -9.18 12.91
CA ARG A 62 18.27 -7.78 13.34
C ARG A 62 17.98 -6.73 12.25
N VAL A 63 17.54 -7.16 11.06
CA VAL A 63 17.43 -6.28 9.87
C VAL A 63 16.02 -6.38 9.28
N PHE A 64 15.48 -5.24 8.84
CA PHE A 64 14.13 -5.16 8.27
C PHE A 64 14.07 -5.74 6.86
N ARG A 65 13.34 -6.86 6.67
CA ARG A 65 13.29 -7.62 5.40
C ARG A 65 11.90 -7.63 4.78
N PHE A 66 11.85 -8.00 3.50
CA PHE A 66 10.60 -8.17 2.74
C PHE A 66 9.63 -9.18 3.39
N SER A 67 10.15 -10.23 4.04
CA SER A 67 9.32 -11.19 4.81
C SER A 67 8.49 -10.49 5.88
N GLN A 68 9.08 -9.54 6.60
CA GLN A 68 8.40 -8.83 7.69
C GLN A 68 7.28 -7.93 7.16
N VAL A 69 7.52 -7.21 6.06
CA VAL A 69 6.47 -6.42 5.39
C VAL A 69 5.34 -7.34 4.92
N SER A 70 5.65 -8.45 4.25
CA SER A 70 4.64 -9.41 3.80
C SER A 70 3.83 -10.00 4.96
N ASN A 71 4.48 -10.33 6.08
CA ASN A 71 3.80 -10.86 7.26
C ASN A 71 2.88 -9.82 7.92
N ILE A 72 3.33 -8.56 8.06
CA ILE A 72 2.50 -7.46 8.58
C ILE A 72 1.25 -7.27 7.72
N LEU A 73 1.39 -7.27 6.40
CA LEU A 73 0.27 -7.09 5.48
C LEU A 73 -0.67 -8.29 5.48
N GLY A 74 -0.12 -9.50 5.55
CA GLY A 74 -0.87 -10.75 5.71
C GLY A 74 -1.71 -10.79 6.98
N ILE A 75 -1.36 -9.99 8.00
CA ILE A 75 -2.17 -9.80 9.20
C ILE A 75 -3.17 -8.65 9.01
N LEU A 76 -2.70 -7.46 8.63
CA LEU A 76 -3.51 -6.23 8.64
C LEU A 76 -4.66 -6.26 7.63
N PHE A 77 -4.45 -6.78 6.42
CA PHE A 77 -5.49 -6.82 5.40
C PHE A 77 -6.65 -7.74 5.81
N PRO A 78 -6.42 -9.03 6.14
CA PRO A 78 -7.52 -9.91 6.52
C PRO A 78 -8.18 -9.49 7.83
N VAL A 79 -7.42 -8.98 8.80
CA VAL A 79 -8.00 -8.43 10.05
C VAL A 79 -8.95 -7.27 9.75
N SER A 80 -8.55 -6.32 8.91
CA SER A 80 -9.39 -5.16 8.59
C SER A 80 -10.67 -5.58 7.87
N ILE A 81 -10.58 -6.50 6.91
CA ILE A 81 -11.75 -7.04 6.19
C ILE A 81 -12.66 -7.80 7.16
N ALA A 82 -12.09 -8.65 8.02
CA ALA A 82 -12.84 -9.39 9.02
C ALA A 82 -13.57 -8.45 9.99
N CYS A 83 -12.92 -7.37 10.46
CA CYS A 83 -13.56 -6.37 11.30
C CYS A 83 -14.73 -5.68 10.60
N ILE A 84 -14.57 -5.27 9.34
CA ILE A 84 -15.66 -4.63 8.58
C ILE A 84 -16.89 -5.54 8.53
N PHE A 85 -16.70 -6.83 8.24
CA PHE A 85 -17.83 -7.77 8.19
C PHE A 85 -18.38 -8.12 9.58
N LEU A 86 -17.52 -8.47 10.56
CA LEU A 86 -17.95 -8.91 11.89
C LEU A 86 -18.75 -7.85 12.64
N PHE A 87 -18.37 -6.58 12.49
CA PHE A 87 -19.06 -5.46 13.12
C PHE A 87 -20.13 -4.82 12.22
N GLU A 88 -20.44 -5.43 11.07
CA GLU A 88 -21.43 -4.93 10.11
C GLU A 88 -21.19 -3.47 9.70
N LEU A 89 -19.91 -3.08 9.61
CA LEU A 89 -19.53 -1.74 9.20
C LEU A 89 -19.87 -1.52 7.73
N SER A 90 -20.34 -0.32 7.40
CA SER A 90 -20.66 0.03 6.02
C SER A 90 -19.39 0.00 5.16
N TRP A 91 -19.35 -0.91 4.17
CA TRP A 91 -18.26 -0.99 3.20
C TRP A 91 -18.01 0.35 2.51
N GLN A 92 -19.09 1.10 2.21
CA GLN A 92 -19.02 2.42 1.58
C GLN A 92 -18.21 3.42 2.41
N VAL A 93 -18.23 3.30 3.74
CA VAL A 93 -17.51 4.21 4.63
C VAL A 93 -16.07 3.75 4.85
N TYR A 94 -15.87 2.46 5.10
CA TYR A 94 -14.60 1.92 5.64
C TYR A 94 -13.64 1.31 4.61
N TRP A 95 -14.03 1.15 3.34
CA TRP A 95 -13.10 0.70 2.29
C TRP A 95 -11.79 1.52 2.19
N PRO A 96 -11.72 2.83 2.53
CA PRO A 96 -10.46 3.57 2.50
C PRO A 96 -9.39 3.03 3.45
N ILE A 97 -9.77 2.26 4.49
CA ILE A 97 -8.80 1.55 5.33
C ILE A 97 -7.90 0.65 4.48
N LEU A 98 -8.45 -0.03 3.47
CA LEU A 98 -7.65 -0.89 2.58
C LEU A 98 -6.69 -0.07 1.71
N VAL A 99 -7.09 1.14 1.31
CA VAL A 99 -6.20 2.08 0.61
C VAL A 99 -5.06 2.51 1.53
N ILE A 100 -5.36 2.86 2.79
CA ILE A 100 -4.35 3.22 3.78
C ILE A 100 -3.35 2.06 3.96
N LEU A 101 -3.83 0.81 4.07
CA LEU A 101 -2.96 -0.37 4.18
C LEU A 101 -2.12 -0.62 2.92
N ALA A 102 -2.67 -0.38 1.73
CA ALA A 102 -1.92 -0.47 0.47
C ALA A 102 -0.86 0.63 0.35
N GLY A 103 -1.14 1.84 0.84
CA GLY A 103 -0.11 2.89 0.93
C GLY A 103 0.95 2.56 1.98
N PHE A 104 0.52 2.01 3.12
CA PHE A 104 1.40 1.59 4.21
C PHE A 104 2.35 0.46 3.79
N SER A 105 1.90 -0.49 2.97
CA SER A 105 2.78 -1.53 2.42
C SER A 105 3.92 -0.93 1.60
N MET A 106 3.59 0.00 0.71
CA MET A 106 4.55 0.67 -0.16
C MET A 106 5.49 1.54 0.67
N PHE A 107 4.95 2.24 1.68
CA PHE A 107 5.72 3.08 2.59
C PHE A 107 6.72 2.27 3.41
N LEU A 108 6.29 1.18 4.04
CA LEU A 108 7.16 0.26 4.79
C LEU A 108 8.22 -0.36 3.88
N SER A 109 7.86 -0.66 2.63
CA SER A 109 8.83 -1.20 1.66
C SER A 109 10.02 -0.26 1.46
N GLY A 110 9.81 1.06 1.56
CA GLY A 110 10.89 2.05 1.51
C GLY A 110 11.88 2.01 2.68
N PHE A 111 11.68 1.17 3.70
CA PHE A 111 12.63 0.96 4.81
C PHE A 111 13.30 -0.41 4.77
N ILE A 112 13.06 -1.21 3.72
CA ILE A 112 13.70 -2.52 3.56
C ILE A 112 15.18 -2.33 3.24
N ASP A 113 16.02 -2.70 4.19
CA ASP A 113 17.47 -2.80 4.02
C ASP A 113 17.86 -4.27 3.90
N SER A 114 17.59 -4.89 2.74
CA SER A 114 18.04 -6.26 2.49
C SER A 114 19.17 -6.32 1.45
N VAL A 115 20.14 -7.20 1.70
CA VAL A 115 21.28 -7.49 0.79
C VAL A 115 20.80 -8.22 -0.48
N GLU A 116 19.59 -8.76 -0.44
CA GLU A 116 18.97 -9.49 -1.53
C GLU A 116 18.78 -8.59 -2.78
N PRO A 117 18.74 -9.18 -3.98
CA PRO A 117 18.59 -8.43 -5.23
C PRO A 117 17.39 -7.46 -5.22
N VAL A 118 16.27 -7.89 -4.62
CA VAL A 118 15.05 -7.09 -4.50
C VAL A 118 15.25 -5.91 -3.54
N GLY A 119 15.94 -6.10 -2.41
CA GLY A 119 16.24 -5.02 -1.47
C GLY A 119 17.13 -3.93 -2.06
N ARG A 120 18.15 -4.33 -2.84
CA ARG A 120 19.00 -3.37 -3.57
C ARG A 120 18.21 -2.54 -4.57
N PHE A 121 17.28 -3.15 -5.30
CA PHE A 121 16.38 -2.43 -6.21
C PHE A 121 15.50 -1.44 -5.45
N VAL A 122 14.86 -1.89 -4.36
CA VAL A 122 14.00 -1.03 -3.52
C VAL A 122 14.78 0.15 -2.95
N ASN A 123 16.03 -0.06 -2.51
CA ASN A 123 16.90 1.00 -2.01
C ASN A 123 17.22 2.07 -3.06
N GLN A 124 17.38 1.70 -4.34
CA GLN A 124 17.61 2.65 -5.42
C GLN A 124 16.39 3.55 -5.69
N ILE A 125 15.18 3.02 -5.53
CA ILE A 125 13.92 3.77 -5.72
C ILE A 125 13.23 4.11 -4.39
N ARG A 126 13.98 4.11 -3.29
CA ARG A 126 13.47 4.33 -1.94
C ARG A 126 12.65 5.62 -1.79
N PRO A 127 13.10 6.79 -2.30
CA PRO A 127 12.30 8.02 -2.21
C PRO A 127 10.93 7.91 -2.90
N TRP A 128 10.85 7.13 -3.99
CA TRP A 128 9.59 6.89 -4.70
C TRP A 128 8.62 6.04 -3.87
N PHE A 129 9.09 4.95 -3.25
CA PHE A 129 8.27 4.11 -2.37
C PHE A 129 7.70 4.91 -1.18
N LEU A 130 8.53 5.74 -0.55
CA LEU A 130 8.10 6.57 0.58
C LEU A 130 7.08 7.63 0.14
N ALA A 131 7.35 8.34 -0.96
CA ALA A 131 6.47 9.39 -1.44
C ALA A 131 5.12 8.84 -1.92
N TRP A 132 5.11 7.75 -2.69
CA TRP A 132 3.87 7.11 -3.16
C TRP A 132 3.11 6.44 -2.03
N GLY A 133 3.79 5.72 -1.14
CA GLY A 133 3.17 5.14 0.03
C GLY A 133 2.50 6.20 0.90
N GLY A 134 3.20 7.30 1.16
CA GLY A 134 2.66 8.46 1.88
C GLY A 134 1.48 9.12 1.16
N ALA A 135 1.56 9.29 -0.17
CA ALA A 135 0.47 9.83 -0.97
C ALA A 135 -0.79 8.96 -0.91
N VAL A 136 -0.65 7.64 -1.02
CA VAL A 136 -1.77 6.69 -0.97
C VAL A 136 -2.37 6.62 0.44
N ILE A 137 -1.54 6.66 1.50
CA ILE A 137 -2.02 6.77 2.88
C ILE A 137 -2.86 8.04 3.04
N LEU A 138 -2.34 9.18 2.59
CA LEU A 138 -2.99 10.47 2.70
C LEU A 138 -4.31 10.51 1.91
N LEU A 139 -4.33 9.93 0.71
CA LEU A 139 -5.55 9.74 -0.08
C LEU A 139 -6.60 8.91 0.68
N GLY A 140 -6.19 7.79 1.25
CA GLY A 140 -7.07 6.92 2.04
C GLY A 140 -7.60 7.61 3.30
N ILE A 141 -6.78 8.40 3.99
CA ILE A 141 -7.20 9.23 5.14
C ILE A 141 -8.25 10.25 4.72
N PHE A 142 -8.03 10.98 3.63
CA PHE A 142 -9.00 11.97 3.14
C PHE A 142 -10.33 11.33 2.75
N PHE A 143 -10.31 10.20 2.06
CA PHE A 143 -11.54 9.46 1.78
C PHE A 143 -12.24 9.01 3.06
N LEU A 144 -11.50 8.50 4.05
CA LEU A 144 -12.09 8.05 5.32
C LEU A 144 -12.75 9.21 6.07
N LEU A 145 -12.04 10.33 6.23
CA LEU A 145 -12.55 11.53 6.92
C LEU A 145 -13.79 12.09 6.23
N ASN A 146 -13.79 12.11 4.90
CA ASN A 146 -14.92 12.57 4.10
C ASN A 146 -16.11 11.62 4.23
N ASN A 147 -15.91 10.31 4.14
CA ASN A 147 -16.98 9.31 4.25
C ASN A 147 -17.62 9.27 5.65
N MET A 148 -16.84 9.58 6.69
CA MET A 148 -17.33 9.65 8.08
C MET A 148 -18.02 10.98 8.40
N ASN A 149 -18.08 11.93 7.44
CA ASN A 149 -18.55 13.29 7.63
C ASN A 149 -17.85 14.03 8.79
N TRP A 150 -16.62 13.63 9.11
CA TRP A 150 -15.81 14.31 10.14
C TRP A 150 -15.19 15.59 9.62
N PHE A 151 -14.83 15.59 8.33
CA PHE A 151 -14.23 16.73 7.68
C PHE A 151 -14.60 16.75 6.20
N ASP A 152 -15.30 17.79 5.76
CA ASP A 152 -15.65 17.98 4.36
C ASP A 152 -14.52 18.73 3.65
N LEU A 153 -13.53 17.98 3.15
CA LEU A 153 -12.43 18.56 2.36
C LEU A 153 -12.94 19.29 1.12
N SER A 154 -14.07 18.86 0.54
CA SER A 154 -14.58 19.46 -0.69
C SER A 154 -15.10 20.89 -0.49
N SER A 155 -15.52 21.23 0.73
CA SER A 155 -15.92 22.58 1.12
C SER A 155 -14.77 23.58 1.12
N ILE A 156 -13.56 23.14 1.47
CA ILE A 156 -12.36 23.98 1.52
C ILE A 156 -11.61 23.92 0.19
N LEU A 157 -11.50 22.72 -0.39
CA LEU A 157 -10.69 22.46 -1.56
C LEU A 157 -11.39 21.42 -2.44
N THR A 158 -12.12 21.90 -3.45
CA THR A 158 -12.96 21.09 -4.34
C THR A 158 -12.22 19.88 -4.92
N ASN A 159 -10.94 20.06 -5.27
CA ASN A 159 -10.08 19.03 -5.85
C ASN A 159 -8.95 18.62 -4.90
N TRP A 160 -9.29 18.32 -3.64
CA TRP A 160 -8.34 17.93 -2.60
C TRP A 160 -7.42 16.76 -2.99
N TRP A 161 -7.86 15.91 -3.92
CA TRP A 161 -7.09 14.78 -4.46
C TRP A 161 -5.79 15.19 -5.17
N GLY A 162 -5.65 16.48 -5.53
CA GLY A 162 -4.38 17.03 -6.03
C GLY A 162 -3.25 16.99 -4.99
N ILE A 163 -3.57 17.07 -3.69
CA ILE A 163 -2.57 17.05 -2.61
C ILE A 163 -1.77 15.73 -2.60
N PRO A 164 -2.41 14.54 -2.54
CA PRO A 164 -1.72 13.25 -2.70
C PRO A 164 -0.79 13.19 -3.92
N ILE A 165 -1.23 13.72 -5.07
CA ILE A 165 -0.44 13.68 -6.31
C ILE A 165 0.84 14.50 -6.17
N LEU A 166 0.75 15.69 -5.56
CA LEU A 166 1.94 16.50 -5.29
C LEU A 166 2.89 15.81 -4.30
N VAL A 167 2.35 15.15 -3.28
CA VAL A 167 3.16 14.34 -2.36
C VAL A 167 3.89 13.24 -3.11
N ALA A 168 3.24 12.52 -4.02
CA ALA A 168 3.88 11.48 -4.85
C ALA A 168 4.98 12.07 -5.75
N ALA A 169 4.76 13.27 -6.31
CA ALA A 169 5.74 13.95 -7.14
C ALA A 169 7.04 14.30 -6.39
N THR A 170 6.99 14.54 -5.08
CA THR A 170 8.20 14.82 -4.27
C THR A 170 9.21 13.67 -4.29
N GLY A 171 8.78 12.43 -4.50
CA GLY A 171 9.67 11.27 -4.58
C GLY A 171 10.69 11.38 -5.71
N GLY A 172 10.28 11.90 -6.86
CA GLY A 172 11.18 12.14 -7.99
C GLY A 172 12.17 13.28 -7.72
N ILE A 173 11.76 14.33 -7.01
CA ILE A 173 12.65 15.45 -6.62
C ILE A 173 13.73 14.94 -5.66
N ILE A 174 13.33 14.22 -4.62
CA ILE A 174 14.25 13.68 -3.62
C ILE A 174 15.20 12.66 -4.27
N SER A 175 14.69 11.78 -5.14
CA SER A 175 15.49 10.80 -5.88
C SER A 175 16.50 11.49 -6.83
N ALA A 176 16.08 12.55 -7.52
CA ALA A 176 16.98 13.35 -8.36
C ALA A 176 18.08 14.02 -7.55
N LEU A 177 17.74 14.62 -6.40
CA LEU A 177 18.70 15.28 -5.51
C LEU A 177 19.70 14.28 -4.92
N GLN A 178 19.23 13.12 -4.47
CA GLN A 178 20.08 12.06 -3.95
C GLN A 178 21.04 11.55 -5.03
N THR A 179 20.52 11.23 -6.22
CA THR A 179 21.33 10.74 -7.35
C THR A 179 22.38 11.78 -7.80
N ALA A 180 22.01 13.06 -7.83
CA ALA A 180 22.91 14.15 -8.19
C ALA A 180 24.07 14.32 -7.18
N ARG A 181 23.82 14.05 -5.89
CA ARG A 181 24.84 14.07 -4.84
C ARG A 181 25.77 12.87 -4.88
N GLU A 182 25.22 11.68 -5.13
CA GLU A 182 26.00 10.43 -5.10
C GLU A 182 26.87 10.25 -6.34
N ASN A 183 26.36 10.54 -7.54
CA ASN A 183 27.11 10.35 -8.78
C ASN A 183 26.78 11.41 -9.86
N PRO A 184 27.60 12.46 -10.03
CA PRO A 184 27.34 13.54 -10.98
C PRO A 184 27.42 13.11 -12.47
N ARG A 185 27.89 11.89 -12.75
CA ARG A 185 27.94 11.33 -14.12
C ARG A 185 26.58 10.83 -14.60
N PHE A 186 25.63 10.51 -13.72
CA PHE A 186 24.30 10.01 -14.10
C PHE A 186 23.30 11.14 -14.37
N ARG A 187 23.68 12.11 -15.21
CA ARG A 187 22.81 13.26 -15.57
C ARG A 187 21.48 12.83 -16.16
N LEU A 188 21.45 11.74 -16.93
CA LEU A 188 20.23 11.19 -17.53
C LEU A 188 19.25 10.68 -16.47
N VAL A 189 19.73 10.03 -15.41
CA VAL A 189 18.87 9.51 -14.33
C VAL A 189 18.27 10.65 -13.50
N VAL A 190 19.07 11.68 -13.21
CA VAL A 190 18.60 12.90 -12.55
C VAL A 190 17.52 13.60 -13.40
N ALA A 191 17.78 13.77 -14.70
CA ALA A 191 16.82 14.37 -15.63
C ALA A 191 15.52 13.56 -15.73
N ALA A 192 15.61 12.22 -15.79
CA ALA A 192 14.45 11.35 -15.82
C ALA A 192 13.60 11.46 -14.55
N ASN A 193 14.21 11.47 -13.36
CA ASN A 193 13.49 11.64 -12.09
C ASN A 193 12.80 13.00 -11.97
N LEU A 194 13.47 14.09 -12.38
CA LEU A 194 12.88 15.43 -12.42
C LEU A 194 11.73 15.50 -13.43
N PHE A 195 11.91 14.89 -14.60
CA PHE A 195 10.88 14.84 -15.62
C PHE A 195 9.64 14.08 -15.13
N THR A 196 9.80 12.89 -14.56
CA THR A 196 8.68 12.12 -13.98
C THR A 196 8.00 12.90 -12.85
N SER A 197 8.77 13.58 -11.99
CA SER A 197 8.22 14.44 -10.94
C SER A 197 7.38 15.58 -11.54
N LEU A 198 7.86 16.25 -12.58
CA LEU A 198 7.14 17.32 -13.27
C LEU A 198 5.84 16.82 -13.89
N VAL A 199 5.88 15.67 -14.58
CA VAL A 199 4.72 15.02 -15.18
C VAL A 199 3.64 14.70 -14.14
N LEU A 200 4.05 14.27 -12.94
CA LEU A 200 3.12 14.04 -11.83
C LEU A 200 2.64 15.33 -11.16
N ALA A 201 3.52 16.33 -11.03
CA ALA A 201 3.18 17.59 -10.37
C ALA A 201 2.14 18.40 -11.15
N ILE A 202 2.22 18.42 -12.50
CA ILE A 202 1.29 19.16 -13.35
C ILE A 202 -0.18 18.83 -13.07
N PRO A 203 -0.65 17.57 -13.16
CA PRO A 203 -2.04 17.24 -12.87
C PRO A 203 -2.41 17.54 -11.41
N GLY A 204 -1.46 17.40 -10.47
CA GLY A 204 -1.68 17.80 -9.07
C GLY A 204 -1.94 19.30 -8.92
N ILE A 205 -1.14 20.16 -9.56
CA ILE A 205 -1.32 21.62 -9.54
C ILE A 205 -2.62 22.02 -10.26
N LEU A 206 -2.90 21.41 -11.41
CA LEU A 206 -4.11 21.69 -12.19
C LEU A 206 -5.38 21.28 -11.43
N ALA A 207 -5.32 20.16 -10.70
CA ALA A 207 -6.37 19.77 -9.78
C ALA A 207 -6.63 20.87 -8.75
N LEU A 208 -5.60 21.28 -8.00
CA LEU A 208 -5.73 22.28 -6.93
C LEU A 208 -6.21 23.66 -7.42
N THR A 209 -5.87 24.03 -8.65
CA THR A 209 -6.28 25.30 -9.26
C THR A 209 -7.68 25.26 -9.87
N GLY A 210 -8.34 24.09 -9.89
CA GLY A 210 -9.68 23.95 -10.46
C GLY A 210 -9.71 23.99 -11.99
N VAL A 211 -8.54 23.91 -12.64
CA VAL A 211 -8.46 23.85 -14.10
C VAL A 211 -8.98 22.49 -14.55
N ARG A 212 -9.92 22.49 -15.50
CA ARG A 212 -10.55 21.27 -15.98
C ARG A 212 -9.53 20.32 -16.62
N LEU A 213 -9.64 19.02 -16.29
CA LEU A 213 -8.72 17.96 -16.70
C LEU A 213 -8.89 17.50 -18.16
N ASP A 214 -9.97 17.92 -18.81
CA ASP A 214 -10.20 17.76 -20.24
C ASP A 214 -9.01 18.26 -21.08
N LEU A 215 -8.31 19.29 -20.61
CA LEU A 215 -7.09 19.81 -21.25
C LEU A 215 -5.82 19.04 -20.87
N VAL A 216 -5.81 18.30 -19.75
CA VAL A 216 -4.61 17.63 -19.23
C VAL A 216 -4.16 16.46 -20.09
N GLY A 217 -5.11 15.70 -20.63
CA GLY A 217 -4.81 14.64 -21.60
C GLY A 217 -4.08 15.21 -22.82
N SER A 218 -4.57 16.32 -23.36
CA SER A 218 -3.94 17.01 -24.49
C SER A 218 -2.54 17.53 -24.14
N ILE A 219 -2.37 18.15 -22.97
CA ILE A 219 -1.07 18.68 -22.51
C ILE A 219 -0.04 17.56 -22.34
N LEU A 220 -0.43 16.41 -21.75
CA LEU A 220 0.46 15.27 -21.59
C LEU A 220 0.87 14.65 -22.93
N ILE A 221 -0.08 14.51 -23.86
CA ILE A 221 0.22 14.03 -25.22
C ILE A 221 1.21 14.97 -25.92
N ILE A 222 1.03 16.29 -25.79
CA ILE A 222 1.96 17.29 -26.35
C ILE A 222 3.35 17.16 -25.70
N ALA A 223 3.41 17.05 -24.38
CA ALA A 223 4.69 16.90 -23.66
C ALA A 223 5.44 15.62 -24.06
N ILE A 224 4.75 14.48 -24.16
CA ILE A 224 5.32 13.21 -24.62
C ILE A 224 5.80 13.34 -26.08
N GLY A 225 5.01 13.98 -26.94
CA GLY A 225 5.37 14.24 -28.32
C GLY A 225 6.66 15.05 -28.46
N ILE A 226 6.81 16.12 -27.67
CA ILE A 226 8.02 16.96 -27.65
C ILE A 226 9.25 16.14 -27.25
N ILE A 227 9.13 15.27 -26.24
CA ILE A 227 10.25 14.46 -25.75
C ILE A 227 10.69 13.43 -26.77
N LEU A 228 9.74 12.78 -27.45
CA LEU A 228 10.05 11.85 -28.53
C LEU A 228 10.80 12.56 -29.66
N ILE A 229 10.37 13.76 -30.05
CA ILE A 229 11.04 14.56 -31.07
C ILE A 229 12.46 14.92 -30.64
N VAL A 230 12.65 15.45 -29.43
CA VAL A 230 13.97 15.82 -28.90
C VAL A 230 14.87 14.58 -28.79
N SER A 231 14.34 13.44 -28.36
CA SER A 231 15.10 12.19 -28.25
C SER A 231 15.57 11.68 -29.60
N ILE A 232 14.76 11.82 -30.66
CA ILE A 232 15.14 11.43 -32.02
C ILE A 232 16.22 12.37 -32.57
N ILE A 233 16.09 13.67 -32.33
CA ILE A 233 17.05 14.67 -32.79
C ILE A 233 18.41 14.49 -32.10
N SER A 234 18.45 14.17 -30.81
CA SER A 234 19.73 14.00 -30.08
C SER A 234 20.52 12.73 -30.43
N LYS A 235 19.90 11.78 -31.16
CA LYS A 235 20.55 10.54 -31.61
C LYS A 235 21.15 10.64 -33.02
N LYS A 236 20.95 11.77 -33.72
CA LYS A 236 21.61 12.10 -34.98
C LYS A 236 22.78 13.04 -34.73
#